data_AF-A0A563VKM6-F1
#
_entry.id   AF-A0A563VKM6-F1
#
_cell.length_a   1.000
_cell.length_b   1.000
_cell.length_c   1.000
_cell.angle_alpha   90.00
_cell.angle_beta   90.00
_cell.angle_gamma   90.00
#
_symmetry.space_group_name_H-M   'P 1'
#
loop_
_entity.id
_entity.type
_entity.pdbx_description
1 polymer ?
#
loop_
_entity_poly.entity_id
_entity_poly.type
_entity_poly.pdbx_seq_one_letter_code
_entity_poly.pdbx_strand_id
1 'polypeptide(L)'
;MLKGQKTFYSEYLKELEAKDNFPPAFSTGFMGEGLAPRALLQFFSYNWGRSPFLASHYYTLRFMANLGLKHTEHSNCKYFRKLQKHGEFIPTPTAIVYYHFLDEAFHTTTSRFMARELYRDFSQPTAYEKFVANLAFYKLQERIWNGLSAVVPDRHRPDDYSVMSFLYKILQSDTFGMSTKDALFWMKQCLCQEHQGFHQNLQFHQSLLQEFRRTFNSLEYLWFVNREMKPMVSGGNIERAIKGNIKTLQQFSQLVAA
;
A
#
# COMPACT_ATOMS: atom_id res chain seq x y z
N MET A 1 -27.63 0.36 -5.38
CA MET A 1 -28.91 1.05 -5.13
C MET A 1 -29.72 0.24 -4.13
N LEU A 2 -30.30 0.86 -3.10
CA LEU A 2 -31.29 0.17 -2.25
C LEU A 2 -32.49 -0.20 -3.14
N LYS A 3 -33.05 -1.41 -2.94
CA LYS A 3 -34.18 -1.89 -3.74
C LYS A 3 -35.32 -0.86 -3.71
N GLY A 4 -35.67 -0.29 -4.87
CA GLY A 4 -36.84 0.58 -5.04
C GLY A 4 -36.60 2.10 -5.05
N GLN A 5 -35.36 2.60 -4.98
CA GLN A 5 -35.09 4.05 -5.03
C GLN A 5 -34.58 4.55 -6.39
N LYS A 6 -34.89 5.83 -6.71
CA LYS A 6 -34.40 6.57 -7.89
C LYS A 6 -32.86 6.60 -7.93
N THR A 7 -32.31 6.78 -9.14
CA THR A 7 -30.87 6.96 -9.40
C THR A 7 -30.27 8.03 -8.48
N PHE A 8 -29.45 7.62 -7.52
CA PHE A 8 -28.75 8.53 -6.61
C PHE A 8 -27.42 8.94 -7.24
N TYR A 9 -27.29 10.22 -7.58
CA TYR A 9 -26.06 10.82 -8.07
C TYR A 9 -25.62 11.91 -7.11
N SER A 10 -24.36 11.92 -6.71
CA SER A 10 -23.83 12.86 -5.72
C SER A 10 -24.07 14.31 -6.15
N GLU A 11 -24.75 15.11 -5.32
CA GLU A 11 -24.95 16.55 -5.57
C GLU A 11 -23.61 17.28 -5.70
N TYR A 12 -22.60 16.88 -4.91
CA TYR A 12 -21.24 17.40 -5.04
C TYR A 12 -20.63 17.14 -6.42
N LEU A 13 -20.85 15.94 -7.00
CA LEU A 13 -20.37 15.66 -8.35
C LEU A 13 -21.13 16.49 -9.40
N LYS A 14 -22.43 16.72 -9.23
CA LYS A 14 -23.21 17.62 -10.11
C LYS A 14 -22.66 19.04 -10.08
N GLU A 15 -22.34 19.55 -8.88
CA GLU A 15 -21.76 20.88 -8.72
C GLU A 15 -20.37 21.01 -9.37
N LEU A 16 -19.55 19.95 -9.27
CA LEU A 16 -18.24 19.91 -9.91
C LEU A 16 -18.37 19.88 -11.44
N GLU A 17 -19.25 19.03 -11.98
CA GLU A 17 -19.53 18.93 -13.41
C GLU A 17 -20.09 20.24 -13.98
N ALA A 18 -20.99 20.92 -13.26
CA ALA A 18 -21.54 22.20 -13.66
C ALA A 18 -20.48 23.32 -13.75
N LYS A 19 -19.36 23.17 -13.02
CA LYS A 19 -18.25 24.13 -13.00
C LYS A 19 -17.09 23.72 -13.93
N ASP A 20 -17.26 22.66 -14.73
CA ASP A 20 -16.20 22.02 -15.52
C ASP A 20 -14.92 21.70 -14.69
N ASN A 21 -15.12 21.43 -13.40
CA ASN A 21 -14.05 21.16 -12.45
C ASN A 21 -13.95 19.66 -12.22
N PHE A 22 -12.82 19.07 -12.61
CA PHE A 22 -12.54 17.67 -12.29
C PHE A 22 -12.25 17.51 -10.80
N PRO A 23 -12.74 16.43 -10.16
CA PRO A 23 -12.41 16.17 -8.76
C PRO A 23 -10.88 16.11 -8.57
N PRO A 24 -10.35 16.69 -7.49
CA PRO A 24 -8.92 16.70 -7.23
C PRO A 24 -8.40 15.25 -7.12
N ALA A 25 -7.25 15.00 -7.72
CA ALA A 25 -6.57 13.71 -7.56
C ALA A 25 -5.98 13.62 -6.15
N PHE A 26 -6.07 12.44 -5.51
CA PHE A 26 -5.28 12.16 -4.31
C PHE A 26 -3.80 12.31 -4.65
N SER A 27 -3.10 13.25 -4.01
CA SER A 27 -1.67 13.50 -4.24
C SER A 27 -0.76 12.71 -3.29
N THR A 28 -1.31 12.13 -2.23
CA THR A 28 -0.57 11.47 -1.16
C THR A 28 -1.28 10.21 -0.67
N GLY A 29 -0.56 9.42 0.13
CA GLY A 29 -1.08 8.24 0.82
C GLY A 29 -1.28 7.05 -0.11
N PHE A 30 -1.85 5.98 0.46
CA PHE A 30 -2.00 4.68 -0.20
C PHE A 30 -2.64 4.73 -1.59
N MET A 31 -3.68 5.55 -1.75
CA MET A 31 -4.34 5.72 -3.04
C MET A 31 -3.48 6.53 -4.01
N GLY A 32 -2.92 7.67 -3.58
CA GLY A 32 -2.08 8.54 -4.41
C GLY A 32 -0.86 7.80 -4.97
N GLU A 33 -0.19 7.01 -4.14
CA GLU A 33 0.98 6.21 -4.55
C GLU A 33 0.56 4.95 -5.34
N GLY A 34 -0.52 4.29 -4.93
CA GLY A 34 -0.90 2.98 -5.45
C GLY A 34 -1.72 3.00 -6.73
N LEU A 35 -2.36 4.12 -7.06
CA LEU A 35 -3.20 4.29 -8.25
C LEU A 35 -2.63 5.30 -9.26
N ALA A 36 -1.40 5.78 -9.05
CA ALA A 36 -0.70 6.65 -9.99
C ALA A 36 -0.68 6.04 -11.41
N PRO A 37 -0.83 6.84 -12.49
CA PRO A 37 -0.65 8.30 -12.57
C PRO A 37 -1.92 9.14 -12.28
N ARG A 38 -1.78 10.48 -12.22
CA ARG A 38 -2.85 11.45 -11.89
C ARG A 38 -4.17 11.25 -12.65
N ALA A 39 -4.10 10.98 -13.95
CA ALA A 39 -5.31 10.74 -14.75
C ALA A 39 -6.12 9.54 -14.24
N LEU A 40 -5.43 8.49 -13.80
CA LEU A 40 -6.07 7.28 -13.26
C LEU A 40 -6.68 7.55 -11.87
N LEU A 41 -6.02 8.36 -11.05
CA LEU A 41 -6.56 8.84 -9.79
C LEU A 41 -7.84 9.67 -9.97
N GLN A 42 -7.85 10.59 -10.95
CA GLN A 42 -9.06 11.37 -11.27
C GLN A 42 -10.18 10.47 -11.77
N PHE A 43 -9.85 9.50 -12.63
CA PHE A 43 -10.80 8.49 -13.11
C PHE A 43 -11.45 7.72 -11.95
N PHE A 44 -10.67 7.23 -10.99
CA PHE A 44 -11.24 6.51 -9.84
C PHE A 44 -12.02 7.42 -8.91
N SER A 45 -11.50 8.60 -8.61
CA SER A 45 -12.17 9.59 -7.74
C SER A 45 -13.54 9.98 -8.29
N TYR A 46 -13.61 10.19 -9.61
CA TYR A 46 -14.87 10.44 -10.30
C TYR A 46 -15.84 9.27 -10.16
N ASN A 47 -15.36 8.03 -10.36
CA ASN A 47 -16.23 6.86 -10.36
C ASN A 47 -16.71 6.41 -8.98
N TRP A 48 -15.91 6.53 -7.92
CA TRP A 48 -16.30 6.09 -6.57
C TRP A 48 -17.51 6.85 -6.01
N GLY A 49 -17.79 8.07 -6.49
CA GLY A 49 -18.98 8.82 -6.09
C GLY A 49 -20.24 8.57 -6.93
N ARG A 50 -20.19 7.73 -7.97
CA ARG A 50 -21.31 7.56 -8.92
C ARG A 50 -22.30 6.48 -8.53
N SER A 51 -21.91 5.54 -7.68
CA SER A 51 -22.82 4.50 -7.21
C SER A 51 -22.51 4.02 -5.79
N PRO A 52 -23.51 3.55 -5.04
CA PRO A 52 -23.30 2.96 -3.73
C PRO A 52 -22.32 1.77 -3.75
N PHE A 53 -22.35 0.96 -4.81
CA PHE A 53 -21.41 -0.17 -4.95
C PHE A 53 -19.97 0.31 -5.07
N LEU A 54 -19.69 1.29 -5.94
CA LEU A 54 -18.33 1.81 -6.11
C LEU A 54 -17.84 2.57 -4.87
N ALA A 55 -18.74 3.27 -4.17
CA ALA A 55 -18.44 3.87 -2.87
C ALA A 55 -18.07 2.82 -1.82
N SER A 56 -18.81 1.71 -1.72
CA SER A 56 -18.42 0.59 -0.85
C SER A 56 -17.11 -0.06 -1.29
N HIS A 57 -16.88 -0.19 -2.60
CA HIS A 57 -15.65 -0.77 -3.11
C HIS A 57 -14.41 0.05 -2.74
N TYR A 58 -14.49 1.38 -2.67
CA TYR A 58 -13.40 2.20 -2.13
C TYR A 58 -12.97 1.71 -0.73
N TYR A 59 -13.92 1.31 0.12
CA TYR A 59 -13.61 0.75 1.43
C TYR A 59 -13.03 -0.66 1.39
N THR A 60 -13.24 -1.44 0.32
CA THR A 60 -12.47 -2.67 0.07
C THR A 60 -10.98 -2.37 -0.13
N LEU A 61 -10.67 -1.29 -0.86
CA LEU A 61 -9.29 -0.86 -1.09
C LEU A 61 -8.67 -0.30 0.20
N ARG A 62 -9.44 0.46 0.98
CA ARG A 62 -9.03 0.91 2.33
C ARG A 62 -8.79 -0.29 3.24
N PHE A 63 -9.66 -1.30 3.23
CA PHE A 63 -9.50 -2.50 4.03
C PHE A 63 -8.19 -3.23 3.70
N MET A 64 -7.83 -3.33 2.41
CA MET A 64 -6.53 -3.86 2.00
C MET A 64 -5.36 -3.06 2.57
N ALA A 65 -5.43 -1.73 2.52
CA ALA A 65 -4.41 -0.84 3.08
C ALA A 65 -4.27 -1.02 4.60
N ASN A 66 -5.38 -0.98 5.32
CA ASN A 66 -5.42 -1.12 6.79
C ASN A 66 -4.86 -2.48 7.20
N LEU A 67 -5.20 -3.55 6.48
CA LEU A 67 -4.70 -4.88 6.78
C LEU A 67 -3.18 -4.99 6.55
N GLY A 68 -2.66 -4.36 5.49
CA GLY A 68 -1.22 -4.25 5.26
C GLY A 68 -0.49 -3.47 6.35
N LEU A 69 -1.00 -2.29 6.75
CA LEU A 69 -0.42 -1.51 7.86
C LEU A 69 -0.44 -2.28 9.18
N LYS A 70 -1.57 -2.91 9.49
CA LYS A 70 -1.72 -3.76 10.68
C LYS A 70 -0.74 -4.93 10.67
N HIS A 71 -0.42 -5.50 9.50
CA HIS A 71 0.59 -6.54 9.36
C HIS A 71 1.97 -6.01 9.78
N THR A 72 2.40 -4.89 9.18
CA THR A 72 3.68 -4.21 9.49
C THR A 72 3.81 -3.84 10.97
N GLU A 73 2.76 -3.31 11.57
CA GLU A 73 2.80 -2.81 12.95
C GLU A 73 2.63 -3.91 14.02
N HIS A 74 2.25 -5.12 13.62
CA HIS A 74 1.94 -6.19 14.57
C HIS A 74 3.14 -6.57 15.45
N SER A 75 4.34 -6.60 14.88
CA SER A 75 5.59 -6.91 15.59
C SER A 75 5.90 -5.85 16.66
N ASN A 76 5.72 -4.56 16.32
CA ASN A 76 5.90 -3.44 17.23
C ASN A 76 4.88 -3.47 18.37
N CYS A 77 3.63 -3.83 18.10
CA CYS A 77 2.60 -4.02 19.12
C CYS A 77 2.96 -5.15 20.11
N LYS A 78 3.53 -6.26 19.62
CA LYS A 78 4.04 -7.33 20.51
C LYS A 78 5.18 -6.84 21.39
N TYR A 79 6.10 -6.06 20.82
CA TYR A 79 7.23 -5.50 21.57
C TYR A 79 6.76 -4.54 22.67
N PHE A 80 5.83 -3.63 22.36
CA PHE A 80 5.19 -2.76 23.36
C PHE A 80 4.61 -3.57 24.52
N ARG A 81 3.79 -4.59 24.23
CA ARG A 81 3.17 -5.43 25.26
C ARG A 81 4.19 -6.19 26.10
N LYS A 82 5.32 -6.60 25.49
CA LYS A 82 6.42 -7.23 26.21
C LYS A 82 7.02 -6.27 27.22
N LEU A 83 7.40 -5.06 26.82
CA LEU A 83 7.97 -4.06 27.72
C LEU A 83 7.01 -3.73 28.86
N GLN A 84 5.73 -3.50 28.52
CA GLN A 84 4.68 -3.22 29.49
C GLN A 84 4.53 -4.33 30.54
N LYS A 85 4.52 -5.60 30.10
CA LYS A 85 4.38 -6.76 31.00
C LYS A 85 5.53 -6.89 31.99
N HIS A 86 6.74 -6.50 31.60
CA HIS A 86 7.94 -6.59 32.44
C HIS A 86 8.21 -5.30 33.23
N GLY A 87 7.36 -4.27 33.10
CA GLY A 87 7.59 -2.98 33.73
C GLY A 87 8.81 -2.23 33.18
N GLU A 88 9.23 -2.55 31.96
CA GLU A 88 10.37 -1.90 31.30
C GLU A 88 9.97 -0.53 30.71
N PHE A 89 10.95 0.35 30.53
CA PHE A 89 10.75 1.63 29.87
C PHE A 89 10.22 1.44 28.44
N ILE A 90 9.14 2.14 28.09
CA ILE A 90 8.56 2.11 26.75
C ILE A 90 8.99 3.36 25.99
N PRO A 91 9.82 3.22 24.93
CA PRO A 91 10.19 4.35 24.10
C PRO A 91 8.96 5.01 23.46
N THR A 92 8.94 6.34 23.39
CA THR A 92 7.83 7.11 22.81
C THR A 92 7.45 6.64 21.40
N PRO A 93 8.39 6.36 20.46
CA PRO A 93 8.02 5.84 19.13
C PRO A 93 7.29 4.49 19.21
N THR A 94 7.68 3.61 20.12
CA THR A 94 7.03 2.32 20.34
C THR A 94 5.61 2.50 20.87
N ALA A 95 5.39 3.46 21.78
CA ALA A 95 4.06 3.79 22.27
C ALA A 95 3.15 4.36 21.17
N ILE A 96 3.66 5.27 20.34
CA ILE A 96 2.91 5.85 19.20
C ILE A 96 2.44 4.74 18.25
N VAL A 97 3.34 3.83 17.85
CA VAL A 97 2.98 2.72 16.96
C VAL A 97 1.93 1.80 17.60
N TYR A 98 2.01 1.55 18.91
CA TYR A 98 1.01 0.74 19.59
C TYR A 98 -0.39 1.36 19.54
N TYR A 99 -0.51 2.66 19.82
CA TYR A 99 -1.81 3.34 19.78
C TYR A 99 -2.33 3.48 18.35
N HIS A 100 -1.46 3.76 17.37
CA HIS A 100 -1.84 3.77 15.96
C HIS A 100 -2.36 2.39 15.49
N PHE A 101 -1.73 1.30 15.96
CA PHE A 101 -2.22 -0.06 15.69
C PHE A 101 -3.63 -0.31 16.23
N LEU A 102 -4.02 0.31 17.36
CA LEU A 102 -5.38 0.21 17.90
C LEU A 102 -6.39 0.96 17.02
N ASP A 103 -6.03 2.16 16.54
CA ASP A 103 -6.86 2.92 15.59
C ASP A 103 -7.03 2.14 14.27
N GLU A 104 -5.94 1.57 13.76
CA GLU A 104 -5.97 0.71 12.57
C GLU A 104 -6.82 -0.54 12.78
N ALA A 105 -6.94 -1.07 14.00
CA ALA A 105 -7.87 -2.16 14.30
C ALA A 105 -9.35 -1.72 14.14
N PHE A 106 -9.70 -0.51 14.55
CA PHE A 106 -11.03 0.07 14.33
C PHE A 106 -11.29 0.34 12.85
N HIS A 107 -10.33 0.95 12.15
CA HIS A 107 -10.41 1.19 10.71
C HIS A 107 -10.57 -0.12 9.92
N THR A 108 -9.79 -1.15 10.28
CA THR A 108 -9.88 -2.49 9.67
C THR A 108 -11.28 -3.08 9.84
N THR A 109 -11.86 -3.01 11.04
CA THR A 109 -13.19 -3.57 11.32
C THR A 109 -14.28 -2.87 10.53
N THR A 110 -14.23 -1.53 10.50
CA THR A 110 -15.19 -0.69 9.78
C THR A 110 -15.09 -0.90 8.27
N SER A 111 -13.88 -0.87 7.71
CA SER A 111 -13.65 -1.13 6.29
C SER A 111 -14.05 -2.56 5.90
N ARG A 112 -13.80 -3.56 6.78
CA ARG A 112 -14.24 -4.96 6.55
C ARG A 112 -15.75 -5.06 6.42
N PHE A 113 -16.50 -4.42 7.31
CA PHE A 113 -17.97 -4.43 7.25
C PHE A 113 -18.47 -3.83 5.94
N MET A 114 -17.96 -2.66 5.55
CA MET A 114 -18.36 -2.01 4.29
C MET A 114 -17.96 -2.81 3.05
N ALA A 115 -16.78 -3.44 3.08
CA ALA A 115 -16.23 -4.20 1.96
C ALA A 115 -16.93 -5.55 1.73
N ARG A 116 -17.42 -6.21 2.79
CA ARG A 116 -17.94 -7.59 2.73
C ARG A 116 -19.45 -7.70 2.91
N GLU A 117 -20.06 -6.82 3.68
CA GLU A 117 -21.47 -6.94 4.05
C GLU A 117 -22.29 -5.85 3.38
N LEU A 118 -21.94 -4.58 3.58
CA LEU A 118 -22.77 -3.44 3.12
C LEU A 118 -23.06 -3.47 1.61
N TYR A 119 -22.09 -3.85 0.78
CA TYR A 119 -22.28 -3.85 -0.68
C TYR A 119 -23.37 -4.83 -1.14
N ARG A 120 -23.69 -5.86 -0.33
CA ARG A 120 -24.69 -6.88 -0.66
C ARG A 120 -26.13 -6.34 -0.57
N ASP A 121 -26.34 -5.26 0.17
CA ASP A 121 -27.63 -4.59 0.28
C ASP A 121 -27.95 -3.73 -0.96
N PHE A 122 -26.97 -3.56 -1.86
CA PHE A 122 -27.14 -2.83 -3.10
C PHE A 122 -27.51 -3.73 -4.26
N SER A 123 -28.16 -3.14 -5.26
CA SER A 123 -28.26 -3.71 -6.61
C SER A 123 -26.94 -4.33 -7.08
N GLN A 124 -27.04 -5.47 -7.76
CA GLN A 124 -25.90 -6.15 -8.35
C GLN A 124 -25.06 -5.20 -9.22
N PRO A 125 -23.72 -5.22 -9.10
CA PRO A 125 -22.89 -4.31 -9.85
C PRO A 125 -22.95 -4.61 -11.34
N THR A 126 -23.08 -3.55 -12.13
CA THR A 126 -23.00 -3.56 -13.59
C THR A 126 -21.62 -4.02 -14.06
N ALA A 127 -21.51 -4.38 -15.33
CA ALA A 127 -20.22 -4.73 -15.93
C ALA A 127 -19.19 -3.59 -15.80
N TYR A 128 -19.63 -2.34 -15.97
CA TYR A 128 -18.78 -1.16 -15.84
C TYR A 128 -18.29 -0.97 -14.40
N GLU A 129 -19.18 -1.07 -13.41
CA GLU A 129 -18.80 -0.97 -12.00
C GLU A 129 -17.81 -2.08 -11.59
N LYS A 130 -18.04 -3.32 -12.03
CA LYS A 130 -17.10 -4.42 -11.83
C LYS A 130 -15.75 -4.13 -12.47
N PHE A 131 -15.73 -3.56 -13.68
CA PHE A 131 -14.48 -3.18 -14.35
C PHE A 131 -13.70 -2.14 -13.53
N VAL A 132 -14.34 -1.04 -13.12
CA VAL A 132 -13.69 0.03 -12.34
C VAL A 132 -13.13 -0.52 -11.03
N ALA A 133 -13.96 -1.28 -10.30
CA ALA A 133 -13.56 -1.89 -9.03
C ALA A 133 -12.32 -2.79 -9.20
N ASN A 134 -12.35 -3.66 -10.19
CA ASN A 134 -11.25 -4.59 -10.42
C ASN A 134 -9.98 -3.92 -10.92
N LEU A 135 -10.09 -2.88 -11.74
CA LEU A 135 -8.94 -2.12 -12.21
C LEU A 135 -8.23 -1.43 -11.03
N ALA A 136 -8.98 -0.81 -10.12
CA ALA A 136 -8.42 -0.18 -8.92
C ALA A 136 -7.68 -1.20 -8.05
N PHE A 137 -8.34 -2.33 -7.75
CA PHE A 137 -7.78 -3.39 -6.93
C PHE A 137 -6.52 -4.00 -7.56
N TYR A 138 -6.53 -4.23 -8.88
CA TYR A 138 -5.37 -4.72 -9.62
C TYR A 138 -4.18 -3.76 -9.52
N LYS A 139 -4.42 -2.45 -9.72
CA LYS A 139 -3.37 -1.43 -9.73
C LYS A 139 -2.70 -1.29 -8.37
N LEU A 140 -3.46 -1.37 -7.27
CA LEU A 140 -2.89 -1.38 -5.93
C LEU A 140 -1.97 -2.58 -5.71
N GLN A 141 -2.39 -3.78 -6.12
CA GLN A 141 -1.52 -4.95 -6.01
C GLN A 141 -0.25 -4.78 -6.83
N GLU A 142 -0.36 -4.28 -8.06
CA GLU A 142 0.77 -4.08 -8.97
C GLU A 142 1.76 -3.02 -8.46
N ARG A 143 1.30 -1.98 -7.77
CA ARG A 143 2.11 -0.80 -7.40
C ARG A 143 2.60 -0.82 -5.95
N ILE A 144 1.75 -1.20 -5.01
CA ILE A 144 2.07 -1.12 -3.56
C ILE A 144 2.54 -2.46 -3.00
N TRP A 145 2.00 -3.56 -3.52
CA TRP A 145 2.22 -4.89 -2.96
C TRP A 145 3.07 -5.79 -3.88
N ASN A 146 3.87 -5.22 -4.78
CA ASN A 146 4.60 -5.96 -5.82
C ASN A 146 6.11 -5.80 -5.71
N GLY A 147 6.68 -6.01 -4.52
CA GLY A 147 8.13 -6.08 -4.38
C GLY A 147 8.60 -6.37 -2.98
N LEU A 148 9.92 -6.42 -2.85
CA LEU A 148 10.64 -6.56 -1.59
C LEU A 148 11.57 -5.36 -1.43
N SER A 149 11.72 -4.89 -0.20
CA SER A 149 12.72 -3.89 0.17
C SER A 149 13.99 -4.57 0.72
N ALA A 150 15.15 -4.00 0.43
CA ALA A 150 16.41 -4.34 1.09
C ALA A 150 16.58 -3.60 2.42
N VAL A 151 15.81 -2.52 2.63
CA VAL A 151 16.07 -1.51 3.66
C VAL A 151 15.07 -1.58 4.79
N VAL A 152 13.79 -1.61 4.44
CA VAL A 152 12.70 -1.50 5.40
C VAL A 152 12.08 -2.89 5.58
N PRO A 153 12.13 -3.45 6.80
CA PRO A 153 11.42 -4.68 7.11
C PRO A 153 9.91 -4.50 6.91
N ASP A 154 9.25 -5.55 6.44
CA ASP A 154 7.81 -5.62 6.21
C ASP A 154 7.30 -4.52 5.25
N ARG A 155 8.14 -4.15 4.27
CA ARG A 155 7.80 -3.25 3.15
C ARG A 155 7.65 -4.06 1.86
N HIS A 156 6.43 -4.12 1.36
CA HIS A 156 6.02 -4.96 0.23
C HIS A 156 6.11 -4.27 -1.15
N ARG A 157 7.03 -3.32 -1.28
CA ARG A 157 7.28 -2.56 -2.51
C ARG A 157 8.78 -2.43 -2.76
N PRO A 158 9.22 -2.35 -4.03
CA PRO A 158 10.62 -2.15 -4.36
C PRO A 158 11.19 -0.89 -3.72
N ASP A 159 12.51 -0.88 -3.50
CA ASP A 159 13.22 0.34 -3.13
C ASP A 159 13.29 1.28 -4.34
N ASP A 160 12.98 2.55 -4.11
CA ASP A 160 12.93 3.60 -5.13
C ASP A 160 13.94 4.72 -4.81
N TYR A 161 13.95 5.76 -5.65
CA TYR A 161 14.82 6.91 -5.46
C TYR A 161 14.66 7.61 -4.11
N SER A 162 13.45 7.58 -3.51
CA SER A 162 13.23 8.21 -2.21
C SER A 162 14.01 7.45 -1.13
N VAL A 163 14.02 6.11 -1.20
CA VAL A 163 14.81 5.26 -0.31
C VAL A 163 16.30 5.46 -0.54
N MET A 164 16.75 5.48 -1.81
CA MET A 164 18.15 5.72 -2.15
C MET A 164 18.64 7.06 -1.60
N SER A 165 17.86 8.13 -1.84
CA SER A 165 18.19 9.48 -1.38
C SER A 165 18.22 9.58 0.14
N PHE A 166 17.28 8.93 0.82
CA PHE A 166 17.25 8.90 2.28
C PHE A 166 18.50 8.23 2.87
N LEU A 167 18.83 7.02 2.40
CA LEU A 167 20.02 6.31 2.87
C LEU A 167 21.31 7.08 2.57
N TYR A 168 21.43 7.62 1.36
CA TYR A 168 22.57 8.42 0.97
C TYR A 168 22.79 9.61 1.91
N LYS A 169 21.71 10.37 2.22
CA LYS A 169 21.77 11.50 3.16
C LYS A 169 22.13 11.08 4.58
N ILE A 170 21.65 9.93 5.05
CA ILE A 170 22.04 9.40 6.36
C ILE A 170 23.53 9.10 6.39
N LEU A 171 24.04 8.36 5.40
CA LEU A 171 25.45 7.98 5.35
C LEU A 171 26.38 9.19 5.23
N GLN A 172 25.94 10.26 4.57
CA GLN A 172 26.69 11.52 4.47
C GLN A 172 26.49 12.48 5.65
N SER A 173 25.55 12.20 6.57
CA SER A 173 25.32 13.08 7.72
C SER A 173 26.55 13.15 8.63
N ASP A 174 26.67 14.21 9.43
CA ASP A 174 27.79 14.41 10.37
C ASP A 174 28.02 13.22 11.33
N THR A 175 26.99 12.40 11.56
CA THR A 175 27.10 11.19 12.39
C THR A 175 27.95 10.10 11.74
N PHE A 176 27.86 9.96 10.42
CA PHE A 176 28.56 8.91 9.67
C PHE A 176 29.72 9.44 8.83
N GLY A 177 29.63 10.69 8.37
CA GLY A 177 30.70 11.43 7.70
C GLY A 177 31.21 10.79 6.41
N MET A 178 30.42 9.94 5.74
CA MET A 178 30.89 9.23 4.56
C MET A 178 31.03 10.17 3.37
N SER A 179 32.11 9.99 2.60
CA SER A 179 32.22 10.61 1.28
C SER A 179 31.15 10.06 0.33
N THR A 180 30.87 10.76 -0.77
CA THR A 180 29.96 10.25 -1.83
C THR A 180 30.38 8.86 -2.31
N LYS A 181 31.69 8.63 -2.47
CA LYS A 181 32.24 7.35 -2.91
C LYS A 181 31.96 6.24 -1.90
N ASP A 182 32.18 6.50 -0.61
CA ASP A 182 31.98 5.51 0.44
C ASP A 182 30.50 5.21 0.68
N ALA A 183 29.65 6.23 0.66
CA ALA A 183 28.20 6.06 0.78
C ALA A 183 27.65 5.20 -0.36
N LEU A 184 28.01 5.50 -1.62
CA LEU A 184 27.57 4.71 -2.78
C LEU A 184 28.13 3.29 -2.76
N PHE A 185 29.38 3.11 -2.29
CA PHE A 185 29.96 1.79 -2.11
C PHE A 185 29.13 0.94 -1.16
N TRP A 186 28.83 1.45 0.04
CA TRP A 186 28.05 0.73 1.05
C TRP A 186 26.60 0.51 0.63
N MET A 187 25.96 1.50 -0.01
CA MET A 187 24.63 1.31 -0.60
C MET A 187 24.64 0.17 -1.62
N LYS A 188 25.68 0.04 -2.45
CA LYS A 188 25.80 -1.08 -3.39
C LYS A 188 25.96 -2.43 -2.65
N GLN A 189 26.76 -2.49 -1.59
CA GLN A 189 26.92 -3.72 -0.82
C GLN A 189 25.60 -4.15 -0.17
N CYS A 190 24.89 -3.20 0.45
CA CYS A 190 23.69 -3.49 1.21
C CYS A 190 22.44 -3.69 0.35
N LEU A 191 22.29 -2.97 -0.78
CA LEU A 191 21.03 -2.97 -1.54
C LEU A 191 21.03 -3.91 -2.74
N CYS A 192 22.21 -4.24 -3.26
CA CYS A 192 22.38 -4.94 -4.54
C CYS A 192 22.95 -6.36 -4.38
N GLN A 193 23.05 -6.87 -3.15
CA GLN A 193 23.47 -8.23 -2.86
C GLN A 193 22.40 -8.93 -2.03
N GLU A 194 22.29 -10.25 -2.18
CA GLU A 194 21.37 -11.02 -1.35
C GLU A 194 21.86 -11.03 0.10
N HIS A 195 20.95 -10.79 1.04
CA HIS A 195 21.23 -10.75 2.47
C HIS A 195 19.99 -11.14 3.27
N GLN A 196 20.18 -11.39 4.57
CA GLN A 196 19.11 -11.88 5.46
C GLN A 196 17.83 -11.01 5.44
N GLY A 197 17.98 -9.68 5.36
CA GLY A 197 16.86 -8.75 5.22
C GLY A 197 15.91 -9.07 4.06
N PHE A 198 16.42 -9.52 2.89
CA PHE A 198 15.56 -9.94 1.77
C PHE A 198 14.76 -11.20 2.10
N HIS A 199 15.37 -12.18 2.75
CA HIS A 199 14.65 -13.40 3.17
C HIS A 199 13.59 -13.10 4.22
N GLN A 200 13.89 -12.20 5.16
CA GLN A 200 12.91 -11.76 6.15
C GLN A 200 11.73 -11.04 5.48
N ASN A 201 12.00 -10.12 4.54
CA ASN A 201 10.96 -9.45 3.76
C ASN A 201 10.15 -10.43 2.90
N LEU A 202 10.77 -11.47 2.33
CA LEU A 202 10.06 -12.52 1.61
C LEU A 202 9.08 -13.28 2.51
N GLN A 203 9.48 -13.59 3.75
CA GLN A 203 8.60 -14.24 4.72
C GLN A 203 7.40 -13.36 5.07
N PHE A 204 7.63 -12.06 5.34
CA PHE A 204 6.55 -11.10 5.56
C PHE A 204 5.63 -11.00 4.35
N HIS A 205 6.19 -10.93 3.14
CA HIS A 205 5.43 -10.88 1.89
C HIS A 205 4.53 -12.10 1.69
N GLN A 206 5.04 -13.29 1.99
CA GLN A 206 4.27 -14.53 1.90
C GLN A 206 3.14 -14.56 2.94
N SER A 207 3.40 -14.12 4.18
CA SER A 207 2.40 -13.99 5.24
C SER A 207 1.26 -13.05 4.81
N LEU A 208 1.60 -11.84 4.36
CA LEU A 208 0.60 -10.87 3.90
C LEU A 208 -0.19 -11.38 2.68
N LEU A 209 0.48 -12.03 1.73
CA LEU A 209 -0.16 -12.63 0.56
C LEU A 209 -1.21 -13.67 0.96
N GLN A 210 -0.91 -14.54 1.93
CA GLN A 210 -1.85 -15.52 2.45
C GLN A 210 -3.04 -14.84 3.14
N GLU A 211 -2.78 -13.80 3.93
CA GLU A 211 -3.82 -13.03 4.60
C GLU A 211 -4.76 -12.35 3.60
N PHE A 212 -4.21 -11.74 2.54
CA PHE A 212 -4.97 -11.11 1.46
C PHE A 212 -5.82 -12.14 0.70
N ARG A 213 -5.26 -13.29 0.32
CA ARG A 213 -6.02 -14.35 -0.34
C ARG A 213 -7.18 -14.82 0.54
N ARG A 214 -6.92 -15.13 1.81
CA ARG A 214 -7.96 -15.56 2.76
C ARG A 214 -9.07 -14.51 2.89
N THR A 215 -8.70 -13.24 2.92
CA THR A 215 -9.62 -12.13 3.15
C THR A 215 -10.48 -11.82 1.92
N PHE A 216 -9.86 -11.75 0.73
CA PHE A 216 -10.50 -11.21 -0.48
C PHE A 216 -11.00 -12.27 -1.46
N ASN A 217 -10.62 -13.55 -1.31
CA ASN A 217 -11.11 -14.63 -2.18
C ASN A 217 -12.64 -14.78 -2.15
N SER A 218 -13.29 -14.44 -1.03
CA SER A 218 -14.75 -14.50 -0.90
C SER A 218 -15.52 -13.37 -1.62
N LEU A 219 -14.82 -12.38 -2.20
CA LEU A 219 -15.49 -11.26 -2.89
C LEU A 219 -15.77 -11.64 -4.34
N GLU A 220 -17.01 -12.05 -4.61
CA GLU A 220 -17.43 -12.59 -5.91
C GLU A 220 -17.31 -11.61 -7.08
N TYR A 221 -17.40 -10.30 -6.82
CA TYR A 221 -17.27 -9.29 -7.86
C TYR A 221 -15.82 -9.08 -8.32
N LEU A 222 -14.83 -9.61 -7.60
CA LEU A 222 -13.42 -9.51 -7.99
C LEU A 222 -13.07 -10.52 -9.09
N TRP A 223 -12.26 -10.08 -10.05
CA TRP A 223 -11.63 -10.92 -11.05
C TRP A 223 -10.76 -11.98 -10.38
N PHE A 224 -10.66 -13.14 -11.04
CA PHE A 224 -9.83 -14.23 -10.56
C PHE A 224 -8.37 -13.80 -10.30
N VAL A 225 -7.78 -13.01 -11.21
CA VAL A 225 -6.43 -12.46 -11.06
C VAL A 225 -6.24 -11.66 -9.75
N ASN A 226 -7.29 -10.94 -9.34
CA ASN A 226 -7.29 -10.13 -8.12
C ASN A 226 -7.52 -10.97 -6.86
N ARG A 227 -8.46 -11.93 -6.90
CA ARG A 227 -8.75 -12.84 -5.77
C ARG A 227 -7.55 -13.69 -5.39
N GLU A 228 -6.84 -14.18 -6.40
CA GLU A 228 -5.62 -14.99 -6.25
C GLU A 228 -4.37 -14.15 -5.94
N MET A 229 -4.52 -12.82 -5.88
CA MET A 229 -3.44 -11.87 -5.63
C MET A 229 -2.28 -12.00 -6.62
N LYS A 230 -2.55 -12.38 -7.89
CA LYS A 230 -1.50 -12.73 -8.85
C LYS A 230 -0.47 -11.61 -9.08
N PRO A 231 -0.84 -10.32 -9.21
CA PRO A 231 0.14 -9.24 -9.31
C PRO A 231 1.11 -9.21 -8.12
N MET A 232 0.61 -9.35 -6.89
CA MET A 232 1.43 -9.38 -5.67
C MET A 232 2.37 -10.60 -5.62
N VAL A 233 1.93 -11.77 -6.11
CA VAL A 233 2.76 -12.99 -6.15
C VAL A 233 4.07 -12.73 -6.89
N SER A 234 4.01 -12.00 -8.01
CA SER A 234 5.20 -11.71 -8.83
C SER A 234 6.25 -10.86 -8.09
N GLY A 235 5.86 -10.17 -7.02
CA GLY A 235 6.72 -9.29 -6.23
C GLY A 235 7.58 -10.03 -5.20
N GLY A 236 7.21 -11.25 -4.82
CA GLY A 236 7.92 -12.07 -3.84
C GLY A 236 9.17 -12.76 -4.41
N ASN A 237 10.02 -12.02 -5.13
CA ASN A 237 11.20 -12.56 -5.80
C ASN A 237 12.44 -11.70 -5.45
N ILE A 238 13.40 -12.30 -4.75
CA ILE A 238 14.63 -11.66 -4.28
C ILE A 238 15.51 -11.23 -5.45
N GLU A 239 15.73 -12.10 -6.44
CA GLU A 239 16.55 -11.79 -7.61
C GLU A 239 15.99 -10.59 -8.39
N ARG A 240 14.66 -10.53 -8.55
CA ARG A 240 13.97 -9.40 -9.18
C ARG A 240 14.17 -8.11 -8.37
N ALA A 241 14.07 -8.18 -7.04
CA ALA A 241 14.28 -7.02 -6.18
C ALA A 241 15.73 -6.50 -6.29
N ILE A 242 16.72 -7.40 -6.23
CA ILE A 242 18.14 -7.06 -6.41
C ILE A 242 18.40 -6.42 -7.77
N LYS A 243 17.87 -6.99 -8.86
CA LYS A 243 17.98 -6.41 -10.21
C LYS A 243 17.37 -5.00 -10.28
N GLY A 244 16.21 -4.80 -9.62
CA GLY A 244 15.57 -3.49 -9.48
C GLY A 244 16.44 -2.50 -8.72
N ASN A 245 17.03 -2.91 -7.61
CA ASN A 245 17.92 -2.09 -6.80
C ASN A 245 19.21 -1.72 -7.54
N ILE A 246 19.82 -2.65 -8.28
CA ILE A 246 20.99 -2.38 -9.13
C ILE A 246 20.67 -1.27 -10.14
N LYS A 247 19.56 -1.40 -10.87
CA LYS A 247 19.14 -0.39 -11.86
C LYS A 247 18.90 0.97 -11.20
N THR A 248 18.16 0.99 -10.10
CA THR A 248 17.79 2.23 -9.40
C THR A 248 19.02 2.92 -8.82
N LEU A 249 19.94 2.16 -8.20
CA LEU A 249 21.17 2.69 -7.66
C LEU A 249 22.11 3.21 -8.75
N GLN A 250 22.22 2.54 -9.90
CA GLN A 250 23.01 3.01 -11.04
C GLN A 250 22.53 4.40 -11.50
N GLN A 251 21.23 4.54 -11.72
CA GLN A 251 20.67 5.82 -12.15
C GLN A 251 20.79 6.89 -11.06
N PHE A 252 20.56 6.53 -9.78
CA PHE A 252 20.76 7.45 -8.65
C PHE A 252 22.21 7.92 -8.55
N SER A 253 23.18 7.02 -8.71
CA SER A 253 24.61 7.34 -8.62
C SER A 253 25.04 8.37 -9.66
N GLN A 254 24.44 8.35 -10.85
CA GLN A 254 24.68 9.35 -11.90
C GLN A 254 24.15 10.73 -11.51
N LEU A 255 23.04 10.80 -10.77
CA LEU A 255 22.45 12.08 -10.34
C LEU A 255 23.23 12.76 -9.21
N VAL A 256 23.91 11.99 -8.35
CA VAL A 256 24.66 12.54 -7.21
C VAL A 256 26.16 12.67 -7.47
N ALA A 257 26.66 12.11 -8.57
CA ALA A 257 28.03 12.27 -9.04
C ALA A 257 28.19 13.43 -10.05
N ALA A 258 27.09 14.00 -10.53
CA ALA A 258 27.05 15.23 -11.32
C ALA A 258 27.07 16.46 -10.40
#